data_AF-A0A1H5T514-F1
#
_entry.id   AF-A0A1H5T514-F1
#
_cell.length_a   1.000
_cell.length_b   1.000
_cell.length_c   1.000
_cell.angle_alpha   90.00
_cell.angle_beta   90.00
_cell.angle_gamma   90.00
#
_symmetry.space_group_name_H-M   'P 1'
#
loop_
_entity.id
_entity.type
_entity.pdbx_description
1 polymer ?
#
loop_
_entity_poly.entity_id
_entity_poly.type
_entity_poly.pdbx_seq_one_letter_code
_entity_poly.pdbx_strand_id
1 'polypeptide(L)'
;MPVPWPHRSTTASLRLFTLALAAFVRFSPHAWCQDAQTPNQSPALHGTQQAPVMPAEVIAPATEAHQALPTPPPYDPAIFRHALPSAELAPLLGDNGLPSGQIYGDRAMHKLLHSAAPDVMFHYGRDVTLPDTLDMSLSGSSNPVVVRDNRYISLSGSGANMKGWMRHDGKILLWVDTQDGVMLGAFFFKPTNGEPTPTVTVFGKQIKRESITLSELPPGFEVDLEHWEQANGLPTVSILYFIGDTPQKLPLIHDNDYCLSSGPATGPTADCDQSNAEAADDDLVAASYLEQVAFAPNATARMISDPSQEAWEAARNDTCGRGPNPMRCRVVMTRERIRKIAPRPARGGGRR
;
A
#
# COMPACT_ATOMS: atom_id res chain seq x y z
N MET A 1 -65.02 32.31 -24.46
CA MET A 1 -63.91 32.74 -23.58
C MET A 1 -63.41 31.51 -22.87
N PRO A 2 -62.20 31.02 -23.23
CA PRO A 2 -61.00 31.44 -22.51
C PRO A 2 -59.83 31.84 -23.42
N VAL A 3 -58.84 32.42 -22.75
CA VAL A 3 -57.68 33.18 -23.20
C VAL A 3 -56.54 32.28 -23.73
N PRO A 4 -55.82 32.67 -24.81
CA PRO A 4 -54.65 31.93 -25.31
C PRO A 4 -53.34 32.73 -25.18
N TRP A 5 -52.31 32.26 -24.50
CA TRP A 5 -50.93 32.81 -24.52
C TRP A 5 -49.91 31.78 -23.96
N PRO A 6 -48.61 31.82 -24.30
CA PRO A 6 -48.04 31.72 -25.64
C PRO A 6 -46.81 30.77 -25.73
N HIS A 7 -46.47 30.39 -26.96
CA HIS A 7 -45.13 29.90 -27.33
C HIS A 7 -44.05 30.97 -27.11
N ARG A 8 -42.87 30.56 -26.66
CA ARG A 8 -41.61 31.26 -26.95
C ARG A 8 -40.63 30.34 -27.63
N SER A 9 -40.37 30.62 -28.90
CA SER A 9 -39.13 30.26 -29.58
C SER A 9 -38.04 31.25 -29.17
N THR A 10 -36.82 30.76 -28.96
CA THR A 10 -35.62 31.57 -29.16
C THR A 10 -34.62 30.77 -29.97
N THR A 11 -34.34 31.35 -31.13
CA THR A 11 -33.32 31.02 -32.12
C THR A 11 -31.90 31.23 -31.59
N ALA A 12 -31.03 30.31 -32.01
CA ALA A 12 -29.64 30.47 -32.42
C ALA A 12 -28.83 31.69 -31.93
N SER A 13 -27.69 31.40 -31.30
CA SER A 13 -26.45 32.14 -31.59
C SER A 13 -25.28 31.17 -31.56
N LEU A 14 -24.91 30.76 -32.77
CA LEU A 14 -23.62 30.21 -33.14
C LEU A 14 -22.57 31.29 -32.88
N ARG A 15 -21.59 31.02 -32.01
CA ARG A 15 -20.29 31.69 -32.06
C ARG A 15 -19.20 30.65 -32.04
N LEU A 16 -18.59 30.48 -33.21
CA LEU A 16 -17.22 30.00 -33.35
C LEU A 16 -16.31 30.90 -32.52
N PHE A 17 -15.43 30.30 -31.71
CA PHE A 17 -14.08 30.81 -31.53
C PHE A 17 -13.12 29.62 -31.53
N THR A 18 -12.31 29.59 -32.57
CA THR A 18 -11.20 28.68 -32.81
C THR A 18 -9.94 29.24 -32.15
N LEU A 19 -9.01 28.32 -31.84
CA LEU A 19 -7.57 28.53 -31.58
C LEU A 19 -7.13 29.06 -30.20
N ALA A 20 -6.43 28.20 -29.43
CA ALA A 20 -4.97 28.32 -29.27
C ALA A 20 -4.35 27.12 -28.53
N LEU A 21 -3.37 26.52 -29.21
CA LEU A 21 -2.11 25.92 -28.78
C LEU A 21 -2.00 25.02 -27.53
N ALA A 22 -1.59 23.79 -27.85
CA ALA A 22 -0.63 22.92 -27.18
C ALA A 22 0.21 23.49 -26.02
N ALA A 23 0.19 22.76 -24.89
CA ALA A 23 1.40 22.30 -24.21
C ALA A 23 1.03 21.11 -23.31
N PHE A 24 1.30 19.89 -23.78
CA PHE A 24 1.34 18.70 -22.93
C PHE A 24 2.59 18.81 -22.04
N VAL A 25 2.41 19.22 -20.77
CA VAL A 25 3.44 19.01 -19.75
C VAL A 25 3.20 17.62 -19.15
N ARG A 26 4.05 16.66 -19.55
CA ARG A 26 4.26 15.42 -18.80
C ARG A 26 4.85 15.79 -17.44
N PHE A 27 4.05 15.77 -16.39
CA PHE A 27 4.56 15.74 -15.02
C PHE A 27 4.91 14.29 -14.69
N SER A 28 6.21 14.00 -14.68
CA SER A 28 6.77 12.80 -14.05
C SER A 28 7.02 13.13 -12.58
N PRO A 29 6.46 12.41 -11.59
CA PRO A 29 6.81 12.62 -10.20
C PRO A 29 7.97 11.67 -9.84
N HIS A 30 9.16 11.89 -10.40
CA HIS A 30 10.41 11.25 -9.97
C HIS A 30 11.52 12.29 -10.06
N ALA A 31 11.69 13.08 -9.00
CA ALA A 31 12.83 13.99 -8.85
C ALA A 31 12.99 14.40 -7.38
N TRP A 32 13.43 13.46 -6.55
CA TRP A 32 14.20 13.79 -5.34
C TRP A 32 15.58 13.15 -5.50
N CYS A 33 16.40 13.71 -6.38
CA CYS A 33 17.87 13.66 -6.37
C CYS A 33 18.44 14.41 -7.58
N GLN A 34 19.61 15.04 -7.37
CA GLN A 34 20.41 15.92 -8.26
C GLN A 34 20.09 17.41 -8.02
N ASP A 35 20.95 18.18 -7.35
CA ASP A 35 22.32 18.48 -7.80
C ASP A 35 23.41 18.32 -6.72
N ALA A 36 24.43 17.53 -7.03
CA ALA A 36 25.77 17.71 -6.50
C ALA A 36 26.59 18.50 -7.53
N GLN A 37 26.78 19.79 -7.30
CA GLN A 37 27.78 20.60 -8.00
C GLN A 37 29.06 20.66 -7.16
N THR A 38 30.19 20.29 -7.78
CA THR A 38 31.53 20.81 -7.47
C THR A 38 32.26 21.01 -8.81
N PRO A 39 33.38 21.77 -8.90
CA PRO A 39 34.16 22.44 -7.86
C PRO A 39 34.45 23.93 -8.15
N ASN A 40 34.97 24.70 -7.17
CA ASN A 40 36.34 25.25 -7.22
C ASN A 40 36.64 26.24 -6.06
N GLN A 41 37.92 26.21 -5.66
CA GLN A 41 38.71 27.21 -4.91
C GLN A 41 38.77 27.17 -3.37
N SER A 42 39.91 26.64 -2.91
CA SER A 42 40.57 26.98 -1.64
C SER A 42 40.96 28.46 -1.57
N PRO A 43 41.23 28.97 -0.36
CA PRO A 43 42.64 29.10 0.01
C PRO A 43 42.98 28.50 1.37
N ALA A 44 44.26 28.14 1.48
CA ALA A 44 44.92 27.53 2.62
C ALA A 44 44.88 28.41 3.89
N LEU A 45 44.85 27.75 5.05
CA LEU A 45 45.58 28.20 6.25
C LEU A 45 45.86 27.01 7.18
N HIS A 46 47.04 27.07 7.78
CA HIS A 46 47.75 26.03 8.52
C HIS A 46 47.04 25.48 9.75
N GLY A 47 47.21 24.17 9.97
CA GLY A 47 46.92 23.48 11.22
C GLY A 47 47.36 22.01 11.15
N THR A 48 48.65 21.73 11.23
CA THR A 48 49.17 20.37 11.42
C THR A 48 48.82 19.89 12.82
N GLN A 49 47.82 19.02 12.93
CA GLN A 49 47.60 18.17 14.10
C GLN A 49 47.75 16.72 13.64
N GLN A 50 48.90 16.12 13.94
CA GLN A 50 49.19 14.70 13.69
C GLN A 50 48.21 13.84 14.50
N ALA A 51 47.34 13.12 13.81
CA ALA A 51 46.57 12.02 14.39
C ALA A 51 47.50 10.80 14.58
N PRO A 52 47.34 10.02 15.66
CA PRO A 52 48.16 8.84 15.91
C PRO A 52 47.89 7.76 14.85
N VAL A 53 48.98 7.25 14.28
CA VAL A 53 49.00 6.09 13.38
C VAL A 53 48.58 4.86 14.19
N MET A 54 47.41 4.31 13.91
CA MET A 54 47.07 2.97 14.35
C MET A 54 47.71 1.92 13.43
N PRO A 55 48.24 0.81 13.97
CA PRO A 55 48.81 -0.25 13.15
C PRO A 55 47.72 -0.90 12.29
N ALA A 56 48.03 -1.08 11.01
CA ALA A 56 47.21 -1.82 10.06
C ALA A 56 47.07 -3.27 10.54
N GLU A 57 45.89 -3.62 11.03
CA GLU A 57 45.52 -5.00 11.28
C GLU A 57 45.24 -5.66 9.92
N VAL A 58 45.98 -6.73 9.64
CA VAL A 58 45.83 -7.53 8.43
C VAL A 58 44.47 -8.24 8.51
N ILE A 59 43.46 -7.67 7.86
CA ILE A 59 42.16 -8.31 7.69
C ILE A 59 42.36 -9.49 6.73
N ALA A 60 42.37 -10.70 7.28
CA ALA A 60 42.27 -11.93 6.50
C ALA A 60 40.96 -11.90 5.68
N PRO A 61 40.92 -12.46 4.47
CA PRO A 61 39.73 -12.46 3.64
C PRO A 61 38.61 -13.23 4.35
N ALA A 62 37.62 -12.49 4.85
CA ALA A 62 36.38 -13.07 5.31
C ALA A 62 35.75 -13.78 4.11
N THR A 63 35.66 -15.10 4.20
CA THR A 63 34.82 -15.88 3.30
C THR A 63 33.39 -15.43 3.55
N GLU A 64 32.88 -14.51 2.71
CA GLU A 64 31.51 -14.02 2.78
C GLU A 64 30.56 -15.20 2.48
N ALA A 65 30.18 -15.90 3.54
CA ALA A 65 28.98 -16.70 3.54
C ALA A 65 27.84 -15.77 3.09
N HIS A 66 27.24 -16.08 1.94
CA HIS A 66 26.02 -15.45 1.49
C HIS A 66 24.96 -15.66 2.59
N GLN A 67 24.82 -14.70 3.50
CA GLN A 67 23.79 -14.75 4.54
C GLN A 67 22.46 -14.57 3.85
N ALA A 68 21.80 -15.68 3.48
CA ALA A 68 20.46 -15.72 2.90
C ALA A 68 19.54 -14.72 3.62
N LEU A 69 18.74 -13.96 2.87
CA LEU A 69 17.66 -13.19 3.49
C LEU A 69 16.84 -14.18 4.33
N PRO A 70 16.41 -13.82 5.55
CA PRO A 70 15.60 -14.72 6.35
C PRO A 70 14.36 -15.10 5.54
N THR A 71 14.09 -16.39 5.42
CA THR A 71 12.89 -16.88 4.75
C THR A 71 11.67 -16.30 5.46
N PRO A 72 10.71 -15.71 4.71
CA PRO A 72 9.49 -15.20 5.32
C PRO A 72 8.72 -16.32 6.03
N PRO A 73 8.02 -16.02 7.15
CA PRO A 73 7.17 -17.02 7.80
C PRO A 73 6.05 -17.46 6.84
N PRO A 74 5.70 -18.75 6.80
CA PRO A 74 4.60 -19.19 5.94
C PRO A 74 3.26 -18.67 6.47
N TYR A 75 2.29 -18.55 5.57
CA TYR A 75 0.87 -18.33 5.90
C TYR A 75 0.40 -19.26 7.03
N ASP A 76 -0.14 -18.67 8.09
CA ASP A 76 -0.75 -19.36 9.22
C ASP A 76 -2.25 -19.03 9.30
N PRO A 77 -3.16 -19.96 8.95
CA PRO A 77 -4.60 -19.74 9.06
C PRO A 77 -5.06 -19.34 10.47
N ALA A 78 -4.31 -19.70 11.52
CA ALA A 78 -4.69 -19.43 12.90
C ALA A 78 -4.70 -17.94 13.27
N ILE A 79 -4.12 -17.07 12.42
CA ILE A 79 -4.19 -15.61 12.63
C ILE A 79 -5.58 -15.05 12.33
N PHE A 80 -6.38 -15.78 11.54
CA PHE A 80 -7.75 -15.43 11.18
C PHE A 80 -8.73 -16.04 12.18
N ARG A 81 -9.43 -15.19 12.90
CA ARG A 81 -10.44 -15.59 13.89
C ARG A 81 -11.83 -15.28 13.36
N HIS A 82 -12.83 -15.95 13.93
CA HIS A 82 -14.23 -15.74 13.56
C HIS A 82 -14.45 -15.96 12.06
N ALA A 83 -14.01 -17.12 11.57
CA ALA A 83 -14.27 -17.56 10.21
C ALA A 83 -15.76 -17.44 9.88
N LEU A 84 -16.05 -16.91 8.70
CA LEU A 84 -17.41 -16.78 8.20
C LEU A 84 -17.95 -18.19 7.89
N PRO A 85 -19.21 -18.50 8.24
CA PRO A 85 -19.75 -19.82 7.98
C PRO A 85 -19.81 -20.11 6.47
N SER A 86 -19.22 -21.20 6.01
CA SER A 86 -19.19 -21.55 4.57
C SER A 86 -20.59 -21.63 3.94
N ALA A 87 -21.61 -21.98 4.72
CA ALA A 87 -23.01 -21.99 4.27
C ALA A 87 -23.54 -20.59 3.89
N GLU A 88 -23.04 -19.53 4.54
CA GLU A 88 -23.37 -18.14 4.20
C GLU A 88 -22.60 -17.65 2.96
N LEU A 89 -21.45 -18.26 2.67
CA LEU A 89 -20.60 -17.91 1.54
C LEU A 89 -20.91 -18.72 0.26
N ALA A 90 -21.42 -19.94 0.39
CA ALA A 90 -21.70 -20.83 -0.75
C ALA A 90 -22.57 -20.20 -1.86
N PRO A 91 -23.61 -19.39 -1.56
CA PRO A 91 -24.40 -18.75 -2.60
C PRO A 91 -23.58 -17.84 -3.55
N LEU A 92 -22.51 -17.22 -3.04
CA LEU A 92 -21.68 -16.29 -3.81
C LEU A 92 -20.94 -16.93 -4.98
N LEU A 93 -20.69 -18.23 -4.92
CA LEU A 93 -20.01 -18.95 -6.00
C LEU A 93 -20.83 -18.92 -7.30
N GLY A 94 -22.15 -18.74 -7.21
CA GLY A 94 -23.04 -18.62 -8.36
C GLY A 94 -23.01 -17.24 -9.05
N ASP A 95 -22.39 -16.24 -8.44
CA ASP A 95 -22.47 -14.84 -8.89
C ASP A 95 -21.36 -14.42 -9.87
N ASN A 96 -20.56 -15.37 -10.34
CA ASN A 96 -19.45 -15.09 -11.25
C ASN A 96 -19.90 -14.31 -12.50
N GLY A 97 -19.21 -13.21 -12.79
CA GLY A 97 -19.49 -12.33 -13.93
C GLY A 97 -20.62 -11.31 -13.69
N LEU A 98 -21.39 -11.40 -12.59
CA LEU A 98 -22.38 -10.39 -12.25
C LEU A 98 -21.69 -9.07 -11.81
N PRO A 99 -22.33 -7.91 -11.99
CA PRO A 99 -21.78 -6.65 -11.50
C PRO A 99 -21.55 -6.66 -9.98
N SER A 100 -20.37 -6.28 -9.52
CA SER A 100 -19.99 -6.23 -8.09
C SER A 100 -20.98 -5.37 -7.30
N GLY A 101 -21.47 -4.27 -7.87
CA GLY A 101 -22.46 -3.41 -7.22
C GLY A 101 -23.84 -4.03 -7.07
N GLN A 102 -24.20 -5.00 -7.93
CA GLN A 102 -25.44 -5.77 -7.78
C GLN A 102 -25.33 -6.72 -6.58
N ILE A 103 -24.21 -7.44 -6.49
CA ILE A 103 -23.95 -8.40 -5.40
C ILE A 103 -23.79 -7.67 -4.07
N TYR A 104 -23.06 -6.56 -4.07
CA TYR A 104 -22.91 -5.70 -2.90
C TYR A 104 -24.25 -5.11 -2.42
N GLY A 105 -25.17 -4.82 -3.34
CA GLY A 105 -26.49 -4.27 -3.03
C GLY A 105 -27.50 -5.28 -2.45
N ASP A 106 -27.20 -6.59 -2.49
CA ASP A 106 -28.01 -7.59 -1.80
C ASP A 106 -27.90 -7.39 -0.29
N ARG A 107 -29.04 -7.37 0.42
CA ARG A 107 -29.05 -7.04 1.87
C ARG A 107 -28.26 -8.04 2.71
N ALA A 108 -28.35 -9.33 2.40
CA ALA A 108 -27.63 -10.34 3.18
C ALA A 108 -26.13 -10.21 2.92
N MET A 109 -25.76 -9.97 1.66
CA MET A 109 -24.37 -9.77 1.26
C MET A 109 -23.76 -8.50 1.84
N HIS A 110 -24.46 -7.37 1.72
CA HIS A 110 -24.05 -6.09 2.27
C HIS A 110 -23.73 -6.22 3.77
N LYS A 111 -24.64 -6.87 4.51
CA LYS A 111 -24.47 -7.12 5.95
C LYS A 111 -23.25 -8.00 6.24
N LEU A 112 -23.07 -9.07 5.48
CA LEU A 112 -21.95 -9.99 5.62
C LEU A 112 -20.61 -9.27 5.40
N LEU A 113 -20.47 -8.56 4.27
CA LEU A 113 -19.26 -7.83 3.91
C LEU A 113 -18.93 -6.73 4.94
N HIS A 114 -19.94 -5.96 5.38
CA HIS A 114 -19.77 -4.97 6.45
C HIS A 114 -19.34 -5.57 7.78
N SER A 115 -19.84 -6.77 8.13
CA SER A 115 -19.52 -7.39 9.41
C SER A 115 -18.04 -7.77 9.56
N ALA A 116 -17.38 -8.04 8.43
CA ALA A 116 -15.98 -8.45 8.34
C ALA A 116 -15.01 -7.27 8.05
N ALA A 117 -15.54 -6.10 7.70
CA ALA A 117 -14.75 -4.87 7.64
C ALA A 117 -14.52 -4.30 9.06
N PRO A 118 -13.30 -3.86 9.39
CA PRO A 118 -13.05 -3.11 10.63
C PRO A 118 -13.93 -1.85 10.70
N ASP A 119 -14.58 -1.63 11.86
CA ASP A 119 -15.34 -0.40 12.11
C ASP A 119 -14.38 0.70 12.59
N VAL A 120 -13.78 1.39 11.62
CA VAL A 120 -12.71 2.36 11.87
C VAL A 120 -12.87 3.57 10.98
N MET A 121 -12.53 4.74 11.52
CA MET A 121 -12.42 5.97 10.74
C MET A 121 -11.16 5.90 9.89
N PHE A 122 -11.31 6.22 8.62
CA PHE A 122 -10.28 6.18 7.60
C PHE A 122 -10.30 7.50 6.82
N HIS A 123 -9.12 8.04 6.52
CA HIS A 123 -9.04 9.30 5.79
C HIS A 123 -9.02 9.06 4.27
N TYR A 124 -10.10 9.42 3.59
CA TYR A 124 -10.25 9.36 2.13
C TYR A 124 -10.73 10.71 1.59
N GLY A 125 -9.84 11.71 1.61
CA GLY A 125 -10.16 13.12 1.32
C GLY A 125 -11.00 13.81 2.41
N ARG A 126 -11.78 13.02 3.14
CA ARG A 126 -12.44 13.31 4.40
C ARG A 126 -12.38 12.06 5.29
N ASP A 127 -12.64 12.24 6.56
CA ASP A 127 -12.79 11.12 7.48
C ASP A 127 -14.13 10.43 7.22
N VAL A 128 -14.07 9.15 6.85
CA VAL A 128 -15.22 8.26 6.59
C VAL A 128 -14.96 6.93 7.26
N THR A 129 -15.99 6.19 7.61
CA THR A 129 -15.75 4.82 8.10
C THR A 129 -15.29 3.95 6.94
N LEU A 130 -14.51 2.90 7.23
CA LEU A 130 -14.14 1.92 6.22
C LEU A 130 -15.38 1.25 5.59
N PRO A 131 -16.43 0.85 6.34
CA PRO A 131 -17.68 0.38 5.75
C PRO A 131 -18.37 1.40 4.82
N ASP A 132 -18.41 2.69 5.17
CA ASP A 132 -18.92 3.72 4.26
C ASP A 132 -18.06 3.82 2.99
N THR A 133 -16.75 3.58 3.10
CA THR A 133 -15.83 3.55 1.96
C THR A 133 -16.14 2.38 1.02
N LEU A 134 -16.54 1.23 1.56
CA LEU A 134 -17.06 0.11 0.78
C LEU A 134 -18.33 0.53 0.02
N ASP A 135 -19.28 1.15 0.72
CA ASP A 135 -20.54 1.62 0.13
C ASP A 135 -20.27 2.58 -1.02
N MET A 136 -19.37 3.55 -0.82
CA MET A 136 -19.03 4.54 -1.83
C MET A 136 -18.32 3.93 -3.06
N SER A 137 -17.55 2.86 -2.88
CA SER A 137 -16.69 2.29 -3.93
C SER A 137 -17.32 1.13 -4.68
N LEU A 138 -18.20 0.37 -4.03
CA LEU A 138 -18.83 -0.82 -4.62
C LEU A 138 -20.27 -0.57 -5.06
N SER A 139 -21.00 0.36 -4.44
CA SER A 139 -22.39 0.63 -4.84
C SER A 139 -22.46 1.10 -6.29
N GLY A 140 -23.18 0.34 -7.11
CA GLY A 140 -23.30 0.61 -8.55
C GLY A 140 -22.03 0.30 -9.36
N SER A 141 -21.05 -0.40 -8.80
CA SER A 141 -19.87 -0.88 -9.55
C SER A 141 -20.30 -1.85 -10.65
N SER A 142 -19.87 -1.57 -11.88
CA SER A 142 -20.06 -2.44 -13.04
C SER A 142 -18.96 -3.50 -13.18
N ASN A 143 -17.92 -3.48 -12.33
CA ASN A 143 -16.85 -4.46 -12.42
C ASN A 143 -17.41 -5.85 -12.11
N PRO A 144 -17.07 -6.89 -12.89
CA PRO A 144 -17.59 -8.22 -12.66
C PRO A 144 -17.06 -8.80 -11.34
N VAL A 145 -17.91 -9.55 -10.64
CA VAL A 145 -17.47 -10.49 -9.61
C VAL A 145 -16.65 -11.57 -10.28
N VAL A 146 -15.50 -11.90 -9.70
CA VAL A 146 -14.61 -12.95 -10.18
C VAL A 146 -14.62 -14.09 -9.19
N VAL A 147 -15.01 -15.28 -9.66
CA VAL A 147 -14.89 -16.54 -8.90
C VAL A 147 -13.74 -17.35 -9.48
N ARG A 148 -12.71 -17.59 -8.66
CA ARG A 148 -11.53 -18.38 -9.02
C ARG A 148 -11.48 -19.69 -8.24
N ASP A 149 -11.15 -20.77 -8.94
CA ASP A 149 -11.01 -22.14 -8.41
C ASP A 149 -12.24 -22.65 -7.64
N ASN A 150 -13.43 -22.09 -7.91
CA ASN A 150 -14.66 -22.36 -7.18
C ASN A 150 -14.49 -22.21 -5.64
N ARG A 151 -13.60 -21.30 -5.22
CA ARG A 151 -13.23 -21.08 -3.82
C ARG A 151 -13.09 -19.60 -3.49
N TYR A 152 -12.40 -18.85 -4.33
CA TYR A 152 -12.08 -17.44 -4.09
C TYR A 152 -13.05 -16.54 -4.81
N ILE A 153 -13.55 -15.53 -4.13
CA ILE A 153 -14.51 -14.58 -4.68
C ILE A 153 -13.97 -13.18 -4.51
N SER A 154 -13.87 -12.46 -5.61
CA SER A 154 -13.39 -11.09 -5.63
C SER A 154 -14.46 -10.14 -6.15
N LEU A 155 -14.73 -9.08 -5.39
CA LEU A 155 -15.54 -7.93 -5.81
C LEU A 155 -14.61 -6.74 -5.97
N SER A 156 -14.84 -5.92 -7.00
CA SER A 156 -14.04 -4.71 -7.17
C SER A 156 -14.90 -3.52 -7.55
N GLY A 157 -14.34 -2.34 -7.33
CA GLY A 157 -15.02 -1.09 -7.65
C GLY A 157 -14.06 0.07 -7.71
N SER A 158 -14.57 1.19 -8.19
CA SER A 158 -13.86 2.46 -8.17
C SER A 158 -14.78 3.53 -7.58
N GLY A 159 -14.20 4.48 -6.85
CA GLY A 159 -14.91 5.60 -6.23
C GLY A 159 -15.56 6.60 -7.21
N ALA A 160 -15.72 6.22 -8.48
CA ALA A 160 -16.25 7.07 -9.57
C ALA A 160 -17.65 7.63 -9.30
N ASN A 161 -18.40 7.04 -8.37
CA ASN A 161 -19.74 7.51 -7.98
C ASN A 161 -19.72 8.69 -6.99
N MET A 162 -18.56 9.15 -6.53
CA MET A 162 -18.42 10.40 -5.77
C MET A 162 -18.55 11.63 -6.69
N LYS A 163 -19.78 11.90 -7.15
CA LYS A 163 -20.09 13.12 -7.90
C LYS A 163 -19.80 14.36 -7.06
N GLY A 164 -18.73 15.08 -7.40
CA GLY A 164 -18.69 16.54 -7.24
C GLY A 164 -17.49 17.12 -6.51
N TRP A 165 -16.82 16.41 -5.60
CA TRP A 165 -15.83 17.07 -4.71
C TRP A 165 -14.54 16.30 -4.42
N MET A 166 -14.43 15.03 -4.82
CA MET A 166 -13.23 14.22 -4.59
C MET A 166 -12.89 13.42 -5.84
N ARG A 167 -11.94 13.93 -6.62
CA ARG A 167 -11.30 13.19 -7.73
C ARG A 167 -10.25 12.22 -7.17
N HIS A 168 -10.63 11.42 -6.19
CA HIS A 168 -9.76 10.35 -5.74
C HIS A 168 -10.10 9.14 -6.61
N ASP A 169 -9.14 8.71 -7.43
CA ASP A 169 -9.21 7.48 -8.22
C ASP A 169 -9.09 6.26 -7.28
N GLY A 170 -9.88 6.26 -6.20
CA GLY A 170 -9.91 5.21 -5.20
C GLY A 170 -10.41 3.94 -5.84
N LYS A 171 -9.72 2.84 -5.56
CA LYS A 171 -10.04 1.51 -6.09
C LYS A 171 -10.12 0.56 -4.93
N ILE A 172 -11.05 -0.37 -5.01
CA ILE A 172 -11.24 -1.38 -3.97
C ILE A 172 -11.25 -2.79 -4.54
N LEU A 173 -10.73 -3.70 -3.74
CA LEU A 173 -10.87 -5.14 -3.84
C LEU A 173 -11.48 -5.63 -2.52
N LEU A 174 -12.53 -6.43 -2.59
CA LEU A 174 -12.94 -7.33 -1.52
C LEU A 174 -12.68 -8.75 -1.99
N TRP A 175 -12.14 -9.58 -1.11
CA TRP A 175 -11.75 -10.94 -1.40
C TRP A 175 -12.26 -11.86 -0.30
N VAL A 176 -12.78 -13.02 -0.71
CA VAL A 176 -13.36 -14.02 0.19
C VAL A 176 -12.83 -15.39 -0.16
N ASP A 177 -12.30 -16.08 0.85
CA ASP A 177 -12.08 -17.52 0.83
C ASP A 177 -13.32 -18.23 1.36
N THR A 178 -14.09 -18.87 0.47
CA THR A 178 -15.32 -19.57 0.87
C THR A 178 -15.09 -20.84 1.66
N GLN A 179 -13.89 -21.43 1.55
CA GLN A 179 -13.54 -22.66 2.25
C GLN A 179 -13.11 -22.36 3.68
N ASP A 180 -12.18 -21.42 3.85
CA ASP A 180 -11.61 -21.09 5.15
C ASP A 180 -12.43 -20.01 5.89
N GLY A 181 -13.42 -19.42 5.21
CA GLY A 181 -14.28 -18.38 5.77
C GLY A 181 -13.53 -17.08 6.03
N VAL A 182 -12.47 -16.81 5.27
CA VAL A 182 -11.62 -15.63 5.41
C VAL A 182 -12.11 -14.52 4.49
N MET A 183 -12.15 -13.29 4.99
CA MET A 183 -12.42 -12.10 4.19
C MET A 183 -11.34 -11.06 4.41
N LEU A 184 -10.84 -10.53 3.30
CA LEU A 184 -9.89 -9.45 3.23
C LEU A 184 -10.38 -8.40 2.25
N GLY A 185 -9.91 -7.19 2.39
CA GLY A 185 -10.03 -6.20 1.34
C GLY A 185 -8.77 -5.40 1.19
N ALA A 186 -8.64 -4.73 0.05
CA ALA A 186 -7.57 -3.80 -0.25
C ALA A 186 -8.18 -2.53 -0.83
N PHE A 187 -7.68 -1.39 -0.35
CA PHE A 187 -8.11 -0.08 -0.83
C PHE A 187 -6.92 0.73 -1.29
N PHE A 188 -6.88 1.03 -2.58
CA PHE A 188 -5.89 1.92 -3.17
C PHE A 188 -6.44 3.33 -3.27
N PHE A 189 -5.62 4.31 -2.92
CA PHE A 189 -5.92 5.72 -3.12
C PHE A 189 -4.65 6.56 -3.10
N LYS A 190 -4.81 7.85 -3.41
CA LYS A 190 -3.76 8.86 -3.30
C LYS A 190 -4.15 9.82 -2.18
N PRO A 191 -3.65 9.61 -0.95
CA PRO A 191 -3.99 10.46 0.18
C PRO A 191 -3.62 11.93 -0.05
N THR A 192 -4.34 12.84 0.59
CA THR A 192 -4.08 14.30 0.57
C THR A 192 -3.87 14.90 1.95
N ASN A 193 -3.85 14.05 2.97
CA ASN A 193 -3.64 14.35 4.39
C ASN A 193 -2.17 14.29 4.81
N GLY A 194 -1.24 14.21 3.84
CA GLY A 194 0.19 14.03 4.07
C GLY A 194 0.61 12.63 4.49
N GLU A 195 -0.29 11.64 4.39
CA GLU A 195 0.11 10.25 4.28
C GLU A 195 0.93 10.04 2.99
N PRO A 196 1.97 9.20 3.02
CA PRO A 196 2.72 8.80 1.84
C PRO A 196 1.80 8.30 0.71
N THR A 197 2.22 8.52 -0.54
CA THR A 197 1.37 8.30 -1.72
C THR A 197 2.18 7.78 -2.91
N PRO A 198 1.63 6.87 -3.72
CA PRO A 198 0.33 6.21 -3.55
C PRO A 198 0.37 5.12 -2.47
N THR A 199 -0.81 4.72 -2.01
CA THR A 199 -0.94 3.74 -0.92
C THR A 199 -2.00 2.69 -1.24
N VAL A 200 -1.73 1.46 -0.81
CA VAL A 200 -2.72 0.39 -0.65
C VAL A 200 -2.87 0.06 0.83
N THR A 201 -4.10 0.08 1.33
CA THR A 201 -4.42 -0.39 2.69
C THR A 201 -5.17 -1.70 2.60
N VAL A 202 -4.55 -2.78 3.07
CA VAL A 202 -5.20 -4.08 3.29
C VAL A 202 -5.95 -4.03 4.61
N PHE A 203 -7.12 -4.66 4.67
CA PHE A 203 -7.92 -4.71 5.88
C PHE A 203 -8.62 -6.06 6.06
N GLY A 204 -8.87 -6.43 7.31
CA GLY A 204 -9.60 -7.63 7.67
C GLY A 204 -9.80 -7.76 9.16
N LYS A 205 -11.06 -7.67 9.62
CA LYS A 205 -11.40 -7.72 11.05
C LYS A 205 -11.10 -9.06 11.71
N GLN A 206 -10.88 -10.11 10.92
CA GLN A 206 -10.57 -11.44 11.41
C GLN A 206 -9.13 -11.57 11.92
N ILE A 207 -8.23 -10.67 11.50
CA ILE A 207 -6.82 -10.72 11.87
C ILE A 207 -6.61 -9.99 13.19
N LYS A 208 -6.05 -10.70 14.18
CA LYS A 208 -5.60 -10.11 15.45
C LYS A 208 -4.10 -10.17 15.59
N ARG A 209 -3.43 -9.18 15.03
CA ARG A 209 -2.00 -8.98 15.22
C ARG A 209 -1.67 -7.50 15.23
N GLU A 210 -0.58 -7.19 15.92
CA GLU A 210 0.01 -5.86 15.99
C GLU A 210 1.08 -5.66 14.89
N SER A 211 1.34 -6.71 14.10
CA SER A 211 2.18 -6.68 12.90
C SER A 211 1.80 -7.83 11.97
N ILE A 212 1.85 -7.61 10.66
CA ILE A 212 1.70 -8.65 9.63
C ILE A 212 2.59 -8.30 8.42
N THR A 213 3.04 -9.34 7.74
CA THR A 213 3.84 -9.26 6.51
C THR A 213 3.05 -9.80 5.31
N LEU A 214 3.47 -9.51 4.08
CA LEU A 214 2.78 -9.99 2.88
C LEU A 214 2.68 -11.52 2.82
N SER A 215 3.77 -12.23 3.15
CA SER A 215 3.81 -13.69 3.14
C SER A 215 2.86 -14.38 4.14
N GLU A 216 2.42 -13.64 5.16
CA GLU A 216 1.47 -14.12 6.17
C GLU A 216 0.00 -13.97 5.73
N LEU A 217 -0.26 -13.35 4.57
CA LEU A 217 -1.58 -13.29 3.97
C LEU A 217 -1.93 -14.63 3.28
N PRO A 218 -3.22 -14.93 3.07
CA PRO A 218 -3.61 -16.11 2.32
C PRO A 218 -2.98 -16.08 0.92
N PRO A 219 -2.32 -17.17 0.45
CA PRO A 219 -1.69 -17.17 -0.87
C PRO A 219 -2.68 -16.88 -2.01
N GLY A 220 -3.94 -17.29 -1.87
CA GLY A 220 -4.99 -16.96 -2.82
C GLY A 220 -5.33 -15.46 -2.86
N PHE A 221 -5.22 -14.76 -1.72
CA PHE A 221 -5.42 -13.32 -1.66
C PHE A 221 -4.28 -12.57 -2.34
N GLU A 222 -3.03 -12.98 -2.09
CA GLU A 222 -1.84 -12.36 -2.70
C GLU A 222 -1.90 -12.40 -4.23
N VAL A 223 -2.26 -13.55 -4.82
CA VAL A 223 -2.45 -13.71 -6.27
C VAL A 223 -3.55 -12.79 -6.81
N ASP A 224 -4.69 -12.70 -6.12
CA ASP A 224 -5.81 -11.87 -6.58
C ASP A 224 -5.55 -10.37 -6.35
N LEU A 225 -4.79 -10.01 -5.31
CA LEU A 225 -4.30 -8.67 -5.06
C LEU A 225 -3.38 -8.23 -6.19
N GLU A 226 -2.36 -9.03 -6.54
CA GLU A 226 -1.42 -8.72 -7.63
C GLU A 226 -2.16 -8.53 -8.96
N HIS A 227 -3.08 -9.44 -9.32
CA HIS A 227 -3.89 -9.30 -10.53
C HIS A 227 -4.74 -8.03 -10.52
N TRP A 228 -5.34 -7.71 -9.37
CA TRP A 228 -6.13 -6.49 -9.23
C TRP A 228 -5.26 -5.24 -9.35
N GLU A 229 -4.07 -5.22 -8.76
CA GLU A 229 -3.11 -4.11 -8.88
C GLU A 229 -2.69 -3.90 -10.34
N GLN A 230 -2.30 -4.98 -11.03
CA GLN A 230 -1.93 -4.94 -12.44
C GLN A 230 -3.08 -4.46 -13.34
N ALA A 231 -4.29 -5.01 -13.16
CA ALA A 231 -5.48 -4.62 -13.93
C ALA A 231 -5.85 -3.15 -13.75
N ASN A 232 -5.44 -2.54 -12.64
CA ASN A 232 -5.70 -1.16 -12.32
C ASN A 232 -4.50 -0.22 -12.56
N GLY A 233 -3.37 -0.74 -13.05
CA GLY A 233 -2.17 0.03 -13.36
C GLY A 233 -1.47 0.59 -12.11
N LEU A 234 -1.50 -0.16 -11.01
CA LEU A 234 -0.81 0.21 -9.77
C LEU A 234 0.70 -0.11 -9.90
N PRO A 235 1.58 0.64 -9.20
CA PRO A 235 2.99 0.31 -9.12
C PRO A 235 3.22 -1.06 -8.45
N THR A 236 4.18 -1.84 -8.97
CA THR A 236 4.58 -3.15 -8.43
C THR A 236 5.06 -3.11 -6.98
N VAL A 237 5.67 -1.98 -6.60
CA VAL A 237 6.03 -1.66 -5.22
C VAL A 237 5.23 -0.41 -4.85
N SER A 238 4.40 -0.53 -3.82
CA SER A 238 3.57 0.55 -3.31
C SER A 238 3.66 0.56 -1.79
N ILE A 239 3.35 1.70 -1.16
CA ILE A 239 3.28 1.76 0.30
C ILE A 239 2.08 0.95 0.79
N LEU A 240 2.34 -0.03 1.65
CA LEU A 240 1.34 -0.95 2.16
C LEU A 240 1.05 -0.73 3.64
N TYR A 241 -0.24 -0.67 3.96
CA TYR A 241 -0.73 -0.67 5.33
C TYR A 241 -1.68 -1.83 5.59
N PHE A 242 -1.87 -2.13 6.87
CA PHE A 242 -2.81 -3.12 7.35
C PHE A 242 -3.73 -2.55 8.44
N ILE A 243 -5.02 -2.89 8.39
CA ILE A 243 -6.00 -2.63 9.45
C ILE A 243 -6.71 -3.92 9.82
N GLY A 244 -6.47 -4.40 11.04
CA GLY A 244 -7.04 -5.65 11.58
C GLY A 244 -8.26 -5.44 12.47
N ASP A 245 -8.34 -6.25 13.54
CA ASP A 245 -9.36 -6.13 14.58
C ASP A 245 -9.12 -4.96 15.55
N THR A 246 -7.92 -4.37 15.54
CA THR A 246 -7.56 -3.20 16.33
C THR A 246 -7.87 -1.90 15.58
N PRO A 247 -8.19 -0.79 16.27
CA PRO A 247 -8.41 0.52 15.64
C PRO A 247 -7.10 1.19 15.18
N GLN A 248 -6.04 0.42 14.94
CA GLN A 248 -4.73 0.91 14.53
C GLN A 248 -4.47 0.57 13.06
N LYS A 249 -3.78 1.47 12.38
CA LYS A 249 -3.21 1.27 11.05
C LYS A 249 -1.75 0.91 11.23
N LEU A 250 -1.34 -0.22 10.69
CA LEU A 250 -0.03 -0.82 10.86
C LEU A 250 0.68 -0.88 9.50
N PRO A 251 2.03 -0.88 9.46
CA PRO A 251 2.72 -1.15 8.20
C PRO A 251 2.52 -2.62 7.81
N LEU A 252 2.27 -2.89 6.54
CA LEU A 252 2.25 -4.24 5.96
C LEU A 252 3.56 -4.45 5.22
N ILE A 253 4.47 -5.21 5.80
CA ILE A 253 5.87 -5.27 5.35
C ILE A 253 6.02 -6.17 4.13
N HIS A 254 6.76 -5.69 3.12
CA HIS A 254 7.21 -6.49 2.00
C HIS A 254 8.34 -7.42 2.45
N ASP A 255 8.01 -8.69 2.65
CA ASP A 255 8.96 -9.75 3.00
C ASP A 255 9.14 -10.80 1.90
N ASN A 256 8.40 -10.65 0.80
CA ASN A 256 8.62 -11.34 -0.45
C ASN A 256 9.99 -10.99 -1.04
N ASP A 257 10.56 -11.92 -1.80
CA ASP A 257 11.77 -11.70 -2.57
C ASP A 257 11.41 -11.59 -4.05
N TYR A 258 11.50 -10.38 -4.60
CA TYR A 258 11.22 -10.10 -6.01
C TYR A 258 12.17 -10.84 -6.97
N CYS A 259 13.28 -11.39 -6.47
CA CYS A 259 14.19 -12.22 -7.26
C CYS A 259 13.79 -13.71 -7.31
N LEU A 260 12.85 -14.15 -6.46
CA LEU A 260 12.48 -15.56 -6.30
C LEU A 260 11.06 -15.88 -6.81
N SER A 261 10.39 -14.98 -7.53
CA SER A 261 9.00 -15.15 -7.97
C SER A 261 8.76 -16.51 -8.64
N SER A 262 7.96 -17.37 -7.98
CA SER A 262 7.67 -18.75 -8.39
C SER A 262 6.40 -18.88 -9.25
N GLY A 263 5.93 -17.78 -9.85
CA GLY A 263 4.72 -17.72 -10.69
C GLY A 263 5.00 -17.44 -12.17
N PRO A 264 4.03 -17.68 -13.08
CA PRO A 264 4.20 -17.48 -14.52
C PRO A 264 4.13 -16.01 -14.98
N ALA A 265 3.93 -15.03 -14.09
CA ALA A 265 3.93 -13.61 -14.43
C ALA A 265 5.21 -12.96 -13.91
N THR A 266 6.04 -12.51 -14.85
CA THR A 266 7.34 -11.85 -14.64
C THR A 266 8.38 -12.70 -13.91
N GLY A 267 9.24 -13.37 -14.69
CA GLY A 267 10.54 -13.83 -14.19
C GLY A 267 11.34 -12.66 -13.58
N PRO A 268 12.45 -12.94 -12.87
CA PRO A 268 13.20 -11.91 -12.16
C PRO A 268 13.42 -10.72 -13.08
N THR A 269 12.89 -9.56 -12.69
CA THR A 269 13.15 -8.32 -13.40
C THR A 269 14.66 -8.11 -13.40
N ALA A 270 15.20 -7.49 -14.44
CA ALA A 270 16.64 -7.21 -14.53
C ALA A 270 17.19 -6.45 -13.30
N ASP A 271 16.30 -5.87 -12.49
CA ASP A 271 16.56 -5.07 -11.31
C ASP A 271 15.83 -5.59 -10.04
N CYS A 272 15.62 -6.90 -9.88
CA CYS A 272 14.87 -7.44 -8.72
C CYS A 272 15.47 -7.05 -7.34
N ASP A 273 16.79 -6.93 -7.23
CA ASP A 273 17.47 -6.43 -6.03
C ASP A 273 17.13 -4.95 -5.73
N GLN A 274 16.93 -4.15 -6.77
CA GLN A 274 16.48 -2.77 -6.66
C GLN A 274 15.02 -2.74 -6.19
N SER A 275 14.14 -3.59 -6.72
CA SER A 275 12.75 -3.69 -6.23
C SER A 275 12.67 -4.13 -4.76
N ASN A 276 13.49 -5.10 -4.34
CA ASN A 276 13.63 -5.48 -2.93
C ASN A 276 14.05 -4.28 -2.06
N ALA A 277 15.01 -3.48 -2.54
CA ALA A 277 15.48 -2.28 -1.83
C ALA A 277 14.42 -1.18 -1.75
N GLU A 278 13.70 -0.93 -2.85
CA GLU A 278 12.59 0.02 -2.92
C GLU A 278 11.45 -0.37 -1.99
N ALA A 279 11.06 -1.64 -1.97
CA ALA A 279 10.02 -2.14 -1.08
C ALA A 279 10.40 -1.96 0.39
N ALA A 280 11.66 -2.21 0.74
CA ALA A 280 12.14 -1.95 2.10
C ALA A 280 12.10 -0.46 2.46
N ASP A 281 12.40 0.45 1.53
CA ASP A 281 12.30 1.89 1.78
C ASP A 281 10.85 2.36 1.92
N ASP A 282 9.94 1.87 1.09
CA ASP A 282 8.51 2.16 1.20
C ASP A 282 7.94 1.67 2.54
N ASP A 283 8.36 0.48 3.00
CA ASP A 283 8.02 -0.03 4.33
C ASP A 283 8.53 0.88 5.46
N LEU A 284 9.72 1.45 5.30
CA LEU A 284 10.32 2.37 6.26
C LEU A 284 9.56 3.69 6.30
N VAL A 285 9.22 4.25 5.14
CA VAL A 285 8.38 5.43 5.02
C VAL A 285 7.01 5.19 5.68
N ALA A 286 6.41 4.02 5.43
CA ALA A 286 5.15 3.61 6.06
C ALA A 286 5.25 3.58 7.59
N ALA A 287 6.27 2.91 8.11
CA ALA A 287 6.48 2.73 9.54
C ALA A 287 6.80 4.06 10.25
N SER A 288 7.69 4.88 9.68
CA SER A 288 8.03 6.21 10.21
C SER A 288 6.83 7.17 10.19
N TYR A 289 6.00 7.13 9.15
CA TYR A 289 4.74 7.88 9.11
C TYR A 289 3.83 7.46 10.26
N LEU A 290 3.59 6.16 10.42
CA LEU A 290 2.67 5.63 11.41
C LEU A 290 3.12 5.87 12.85
N GLU A 291 4.43 5.79 13.14
CA GLU A 291 4.99 6.13 14.44
C GLU A 291 4.65 7.59 14.85
N GLN A 292 4.79 8.53 13.92
CA GLN A 292 4.55 9.95 14.17
C GLN A 292 3.08 10.29 14.39
N VAL A 293 2.18 9.53 13.77
CA VAL A 293 0.74 9.72 13.92
C VAL A 293 0.11 8.74 14.91
N ALA A 294 0.94 8.08 15.74
CA ALA A 294 0.52 7.13 16.75
C ALA A 294 -0.42 6.02 16.21
N PHE A 295 -0.16 5.55 14.99
CA PHE A 295 -0.90 4.48 14.31
C PHE A 295 -2.39 4.78 14.10
N ALA A 296 -2.79 6.06 14.12
CA ALA A 296 -4.18 6.48 13.90
C ALA A 296 -4.61 6.30 12.42
N PRO A 297 -5.67 5.54 12.11
CA PRO A 297 -6.05 5.22 10.73
C PRO A 297 -6.63 6.38 9.90
N ASN A 298 -7.08 7.46 10.57
CA ASN A 298 -7.53 8.70 9.95
C ASN A 298 -6.59 9.89 10.22
N ALA A 299 -5.33 9.61 10.58
CA ALA A 299 -4.35 10.65 10.85
C ALA A 299 -4.25 11.66 9.71
N THR A 300 -4.07 12.93 10.04
CA THR A 300 -3.68 13.96 9.07
C THR A 300 -2.37 14.58 9.54
N ALA A 301 -1.32 14.42 8.76
CA ALA A 301 -0.02 14.97 9.05
C ALA A 301 0.30 16.05 8.00
N ARG A 302 0.33 17.32 8.41
CA ARG A 302 0.89 18.37 7.57
C ARG A 302 2.33 18.59 8.01
N MET A 303 3.26 18.13 7.18
CA MET A 303 4.71 18.12 7.39
C MET A 303 5.18 17.11 8.43
N ILE A 304 5.53 15.93 7.94
CA ILE A 304 6.40 14.97 8.63
C ILE A 304 7.83 15.33 8.25
N SER A 305 8.58 15.85 9.21
CA SER A 305 10.03 16.00 9.11
C SER A 305 10.61 15.33 10.34
N ASP A 306 11.30 14.20 10.15
CA ASP A 306 12.04 13.53 11.20
C ASP A 306 13.54 13.60 10.86
N PRO A 307 14.28 14.60 11.38
CA PRO A 307 15.71 14.72 11.15
C PRO A 307 16.49 13.47 11.58
N SER A 308 15.95 12.67 12.52
CA SER A 308 16.59 11.42 12.94
C SER A 308 16.48 10.34 11.87
N GLN A 309 15.36 10.33 11.13
CA GLN A 309 15.14 9.45 9.99
C GLN A 309 16.07 9.82 8.83
N GLU A 310 16.16 11.11 8.49
CA GLU A 310 17.09 11.61 7.45
C GLU A 310 18.55 11.28 7.77
N ALA A 311 18.98 11.49 9.03
CA ALA A 311 20.32 11.16 9.47
C ALA A 311 20.60 9.65 9.43
N TRP A 312 19.60 8.82 9.77
CA TRP A 312 19.71 7.37 9.71
C TRP A 312 19.85 6.87 8.26
N GLU A 313 19.06 7.42 7.33
CA GLU A 313 19.14 7.08 5.91
C GLU A 313 20.50 7.48 5.31
N ALA A 314 21.03 8.65 5.67
CA ALA A 314 22.37 9.07 5.26
C ALA A 314 23.45 8.09 5.76
N ALA A 315 23.38 7.68 7.03
CA ALA A 315 24.32 6.70 7.59
C ALA A 315 24.21 5.33 6.91
N ARG A 316 22.99 4.85 6.62
CA ARG A 316 22.76 3.62 5.86
C ARG A 316 23.37 3.73 4.46
N ASN A 317 23.13 4.82 3.75
CA ASN A 317 23.60 5.00 2.37
C ASN A 317 25.14 5.05 2.31
N ASP A 318 25.80 5.71 3.26
CA ASP A 318 27.28 5.70 3.36
C ASP A 318 27.83 4.30 3.67
N THR A 319 27.18 3.57 4.59
CA THR A 319 27.59 2.22 4.99
C THR A 319 27.42 1.22 3.85
N CYS A 320 26.26 1.22 3.19
CA CYS A 320 25.93 0.23 2.17
C CYS A 320 26.51 0.57 0.79
N GLY A 321 26.74 1.85 0.48
CA GLY A 321 27.22 2.27 -0.83
C GLY A 321 28.65 1.83 -1.17
N ARG A 322 29.44 1.39 -0.18
CA ARG A 322 30.85 0.98 -0.35
C ARG A 322 31.08 -0.54 -0.28
N GLY A 323 30.04 -1.33 -0.01
CA GLY A 323 30.13 -2.77 0.17
C GLY A 323 29.95 -3.58 -1.12
N PRO A 324 30.26 -4.90 -1.10
CA PRO A 324 30.15 -5.76 -2.27
C PRO A 324 28.70 -6.04 -2.71
N ASN A 325 27.72 -5.85 -1.83
CA ASN A 325 26.29 -6.07 -2.09
C ASN A 325 25.46 -4.88 -1.58
N PRO A 326 25.50 -3.72 -2.25
CA PRO A 326 24.92 -2.47 -1.73
C PRO A 326 23.40 -2.55 -1.52
N MET A 327 22.65 -3.14 -2.46
CA MET A 327 21.18 -3.27 -2.35
C MET A 327 20.78 -4.21 -1.21
N ARG A 328 21.44 -5.36 -1.09
CA ARG A 328 21.18 -6.29 0.01
C ARG A 328 21.47 -5.67 1.38
N CYS A 329 22.59 -4.95 1.51
CA CYS A 329 22.90 -4.21 2.74
C CYS A 329 21.80 -3.22 3.09
N ARG A 330 21.31 -2.45 2.09
CA ARG A 330 20.21 -1.49 2.25
C ARG A 330 18.95 -2.18 2.77
N VAL A 331 18.52 -3.28 2.16
CA VAL A 331 17.35 -4.07 2.59
C VAL A 331 17.50 -4.51 4.05
N VAL A 332 18.62 -5.11 4.41
CA VAL A 332 18.86 -5.64 5.76
C VAL A 332 18.83 -4.51 6.80
N MET A 333 19.61 -3.43 6.58
CA MET A 333 19.65 -2.31 7.51
C MET A 333 18.28 -1.64 7.67
N THR A 334 17.54 -1.47 6.58
CA THR A 334 16.19 -0.91 6.59
C THR A 334 15.20 -1.77 7.37
N ARG A 335 15.19 -3.08 7.14
CA ARG A 335 14.33 -4.01 7.90
C ARG A 335 14.66 -4.00 9.39
N GLU A 336 15.94 -3.87 9.78
CA GLU A 336 16.32 -3.73 11.19
C GLU A 336 15.84 -2.41 11.81
N ARG A 337 15.80 -1.32 11.04
CA ARG A 337 15.23 -0.04 11.50
C ARG A 337 13.73 -0.15 11.69
N ILE A 338 13.01 -0.72 10.72
CA ILE A 338 11.56 -0.95 10.81
C ILE A 338 11.20 -1.74 12.08
N ARG A 339 11.93 -2.82 12.39
CA ARG A 339 11.72 -3.62 13.63
C ARG A 339 11.89 -2.85 14.94
N LYS A 340 12.54 -1.67 14.91
CA LYS A 340 12.72 -0.81 16.08
C LYS A 340 11.61 0.22 16.23
N ILE A 341 10.95 0.62 15.14
CA ILE A 341 9.92 1.68 15.14
C ILE A 341 8.49 1.15 14.98
N ALA A 342 8.31 0.02 14.29
CA ALA A 342 7.01 -0.61 14.14
C ALA A 342 6.50 -1.15 15.49
N PRO A 343 5.17 -1.17 15.72
CA PRO A 343 4.58 -1.73 16.92
C PRO A 343 5.07 -3.15 17.08
N ARG A 344 5.59 -3.46 18.27
CA ARG A 344 5.95 -4.83 18.60
C ARG A 344 4.70 -5.52 19.11
N PRO A 345 4.41 -6.77 18.68
CA PRO A 345 3.39 -7.57 19.34
C PRO A 345 3.66 -7.54 20.84
N ALA A 346 2.69 -7.05 21.60
CA ALA A 346 2.70 -7.05 23.04
C ALA A 346 3.07 -8.47 23.46
N ARG A 347 4.29 -8.66 23.98
CA ARG A 347 4.72 -9.94 24.53
C ARG A 347 3.65 -10.33 25.52
N GLY A 348 2.85 -11.34 25.16
CA GLY A 348 1.62 -11.72 25.86
C GLY A 348 1.84 -11.62 27.36
N GLY A 349 1.39 -10.52 27.93
CA GLY A 349 1.48 -10.27 29.36
C GLY A 349 0.49 -11.24 29.97
N GLY A 350 0.99 -12.42 30.33
CA GLY A 350 0.27 -13.37 31.16
C GLY A 350 -0.07 -12.69 32.47
N ARG A 351 -1.22 -12.00 32.50
CA ARG A 351 -1.92 -11.71 33.73
C ARG A 351 -2.58 -13.02 34.14
N ARG A 352 -1.93 -13.65 35.12
CA ARG A 352 -2.50 -14.71 35.96
C ARG A 352 -3.72 -14.19 36.71
#